data_AF-A0AAF0TMX1-F1
#
_entry.id   AF-A0AAF0TMX1-F1
#
_cell.length_a   1.000
_cell.length_b   1.000
_cell.length_c   1.000
_cell.angle_alpha   90.00
_cell.angle_beta   90.00
_cell.angle_gamma   90.00
#
_symmetry.space_group_name_H-M   'P 1'
#
loop_
_entity.id
_entity.type
_entity.pdbx_description
1 polymer ?
#
loop_
_entity_poly.entity_id
_entity_poly.type
_entity_poly.pdbx_seq_one_letter_code
_entity_poly.pdbx_strand_id
1 'polypeptide(L)' 'MQQEKERAMVNEVVAKLTSSCWDKCMTGTPGSKFSSSEYNCLSHCAQRYMEMSMLIMKRVQSMQ' A
#
# COMPACT_ATOMS: atom_id res chain seq x y z
N MET A 1 -15.17 -20.29 -5.49
CA MET A 1 -14.08 -19.84 -6.39
C MET A 1 -13.94 -18.32 -6.45
N GLN A 2 -15.01 -17.54 -6.67
CA GLN A 2 -14.93 -16.07 -6.72
C GLN A 2 -14.40 -15.44 -5.42
N GLN A 3 -14.91 -15.88 -4.27
CA GLN A 3 -14.48 -15.39 -2.95
C GLN A 3 -12.98 -15.60 -2.68
N GLU A 4 -12.42 -16.76 -3.07
CA GLU A 4 -10.99 -17.03 -2.93
C GLU A 4 -10.13 -16.13 -3.83
N LYS A 5 -10.62 -15.79 -5.04
CA LYS A 5 -9.94 -14.85 -5.94
C LYS A 5 -9.92 -13.43 -5.36
N GLU A 6 -11.05 -12.96 -4.84
CA GLU A 6 -11.13 -11.64 -4.20
C GLU A 6 -10.21 -11.56 -2.98
N ARG A 7 -10.21 -12.60 -2.15
CA ARG A 7 -9.30 -12.71 -1.00
C ARG A 7 -7.83 -12.71 -1.41
N ALA A 8 -7.47 -13.46 -2.45
CA ALA A 8 -6.10 -13.50 -2.96
C ALA A 8 -5.66 -12.12 -3.47
N MET A 9 -6.52 -11.41 -4.19
CA MET A 9 -6.24 -10.04 -4.66
C MET A 9 -6.02 -9.07 -3.50
N VAL A 10 -6.88 -9.11 -2.48
CA VAL A 10 -6.72 -8.26 -1.29
C VAL A 10 -5.39 -8.54 -0.58
N ASN A 11 -5.04 -9.83 -0.41
CA ASN A 11 -3.77 -10.21 0.20
C ASN A 11 -2.56 -9.70 -0.59
N GLU A 12 -2.62 -9.75 -1.92
CA GLU A 12 -1.55 -9.22 -2.77
C GLU A 12 -1.39 -7.70 -2.62
N VAL A 13 -2.51 -6.96 -2.59
CA VAL A 13 -2.51 -5.52 -2.37
C VAL A 13 -1.93 -5.18 -1.01
N VAL A 14 -2.35 -5.89 0.05
CA VAL A 14 -1.81 -5.70 1.41
C VAL A 14 -0.31 -5.95 1.43
N ALA A 15 0.18 -7.05 0.85
CA ALA A 15 1.60 -7.37 0.82
C ALA A 15 2.44 -6.30 0.07
N LYS A 16 1.93 -5.78 -1.05
CA LYS A 16 2.56 -4.69 -1.82
C LYS A 16 2.60 -3.38 -1.04
N LEU A 17 1.51 -3.02 -0.38
CA LEU A 17 1.44 -1.83 0.48
C LEU A 17 2.40 -1.95 1.66
N THR A 18 2.40 -3.11 2.34
CA THR A 18 3.27 -3.37 3.48
C THR A 18 4.74 -3.22 3.10
N SER A 19 5.20 -3.92 2.06
CA SER A 19 6.59 -3.84 1.60
C SER A 19 6.96 -2.42 1.15
N SER A 20 6.18 -1.83 0.24
CA SER A 20 6.49 -0.52 -0.31
C SER A 20 6.48 0.60 0.74
N CYS A 21 5.60 0.54 1.73
CA CYS A 21 5.52 1.58 2.76
C CYS A 21 6.51 1.34 3.89
N TRP A 22 6.84 0.08 4.19
CA TRP A 22 7.91 -0.24 5.12
C TRP A 22 9.24 0.35 4.66
N ASP A 23 9.64 0.09 3.41
CA ASP A 23 10.91 0.57 2.84
C ASP A 23 11.01 2.11 2.79
N LYS A 24 9.86 2.80 2.71
CA LYS A 24 9.81 4.27 2.63
C LYS A 24 9.77 4.95 3.98
N CYS A 25 9.14 4.33 4.96
CA CYS A 25 8.82 4.98 6.24
C CYS A 25 9.66 4.49 7.40
N MET A 26 10.22 3.28 7.32
CA MET A 26 11.01 2.69 8.37
C MET A 26 12.50 2.84 8.07
N THR A 27 13.20 3.65 8.87
CA THR A 27 14.66 3.84 8.77
C THR A 27 15.45 2.96 9.74
N GLY A 28 14.75 2.20 10.58
CA GLY A 28 15.33 1.31 11.58
C GLY A 28 14.28 0.38 12.18
N THR A 29 14.65 -0.31 13.26
CA THR A 29 13.70 -1.15 13.99
C THR A 29 12.78 -0.25 14.83
N PRO A 30 11.44 -0.30 14.64
CA PRO A 30 10.52 0.46 15.47
C PRO A 30 10.58 0.02 16.93
N GLY A 31 10.19 0.92 17.83
CA GLY A 31 9.98 0.59 19.24
C GLY A 31 8.75 -0.29 19.45
N SER A 32 8.26 -0.37 20.70
CA SER A 32 7.02 -1.11 21.03
C SER A 32 5.77 -0.54 20.36
N LYS A 33 5.86 0.67 19.81
CA LYS A 33 4.82 1.37 19.04
C LYS A 33 5.50 2.24 17.98
N PHE A 34 4.77 2.54 16.90
CA PHE A 34 5.20 3.57 15.97
C PHE A 34 5.18 4.94 16.62
N SER A 35 6.23 5.72 16.38
CA SER A 35 6.24 7.16 16.61
C SER A 35 5.16 7.84 15.76
N SER A 36 4.77 9.05 16.15
CA SER A 36 3.79 9.82 15.37
C SER A 36 4.26 10.07 13.93
N SER A 37 5.56 10.22 13.70
CA SER A 37 6.15 10.38 12.36
C SER A 37 6.06 9.12 11.52
N GLU A 38 6.38 7.95 12.09
CA GLU A 38 6.28 6.66 11.39
C GLU A 38 4.82 6.36 11.04
N TYR A 39 3.91 6.54 12.00
CA TYR A 39 2.47 6.36 11.77
C TYR A 39 1.96 7.25 10.64
N ASN A 40 2.23 8.57 10.70
CA ASN A 40 1.81 9.50 9.67
C ASN A 40 2.42 9.17 8.31
N CYS A 41 3.70 8.76 8.26
CA CYS A 41 4.33 8.33 7.01
C CYS A 41 3.62 7.12 6.43
N LEU A 42 3.38 6.06 7.22
CA LEU A 42 2.72 4.84 6.78
C LEU A 42 1.31 5.11 6.26
N SER A 43 0.53 5.92 6.99
CA SER A 43 -0.83 6.31 6.57
C SER A 43 -0.82 7.07 5.24
N HIS A 44 0.04 8.08 5.10
CA HIS A 44 0.15 8.84 3.85
C HIS A 44 0.70 7.98 2.70
N CYS A 45 1.64 7.09 2.97
CA CYS A 45 2.20 6.19 1.97
C CYS A 45 1.12 5.27 1.40
N ALA A 46 0.35 4.61 2.27
CA ALA A 46 -0.69 3.68 1.84
C ALA A 46 -1.78 4.39 1.03
N GLN A 47 -2.22 5.57 1.49
CA GLN A 47 -3.19 6.40 0.78
C GLN A 47 -2.67 6.78 -0.61
N ARG A 48 -1.47 7.36 -0.70
CA ARG A 48 -0.88 7.80 -1.98
C ARG A 48 -0.64 6.64 -2.93
N TYR A 49 -0.22 5.48 -2.43
CA TYR A 49 -0.01 4.29 -3.25
C TYR A 49 -1.32 3.87 -3.93
N MET A 50 -2.42 3.82 -3.17
CA MET A 50 -3.72 3.43 -3.71
C MET A 50 -4.26 4.46 -4.70
N GLU A 51 -4.20 5.76 -4.36
CA GLU A 51 -4.63 6.85 -5.24
C GLU A 51 -3.89 6.83 -6.58
N MET A 52 -2.55 6.71 -6.53
CA MET A 52 -1.73 6.67 -7.72
C MET A 52 -1.94 5.40 -8.53
N SER A 53 -2.11 4.25 -7.87
CA SER A 53 -2.43 2.98 -8.55
C SER A 53 -3.74 3.09 -9.32
N MET A 54 -4.79 3.68 -8.72
CA MET A 54 -6.06 3.91 -9.40
C MET A 54 -5.95 4.89 -10.57
N LEU A 55 -5.18 5.97 -10.41
CA LEU A 55 -4.95 6.93 -11.49
C LEU A 55 -4.23 6.27 -12.68
N ILE A 56 -3.18 5.50 -12.41
CA ILE A 56 -2.42 4.77 -13.43
C ILE A 56 -3.33 3.75 -14.13
N MET A 57 -4.12 2.97 -13.38
CA MET A 57 -5.05 2.01 -13.97
C MET A 57 -6.05 2.69 -14.91
N LYS A 58 -6.66 3.80 -14.48
CA LYS A 58 -7.57 4.60 -15.34
C LYS A 58 -6.86 5.08 -16.61
N ARG A 59 -5.61 5.56 -16.48
CA ARG A 59 -4.83 6.03 -17.63
C ARG A 59 -4.53 4.91 -18.62
N VAL A 60 -4.08 3.75 -18.13
CA VAL A 60 -3.80 2.57 -18.96
C VAL A 60 -5.06 2.11 -19.68
N GLN A 61 -6.21 2.06 -19.00
CA GLN A 61 -7.49 1.73 -19.63
C GLN A 61 -7.89 2.72 -20.73
N SER A 62 -7.63 4.03 -20.55
CA SER A 62 -7.91 5.03 -21.59
C SER A 62 -6.98 4.98 -22.82
N MET A 63 -5.90 4.20 -22.75
CA MET A 63 -4.94 4.03 -23.85
C MET A 63 -5.20 2.75 -24.66
N GLN A 64 -6.13 1.90 -24.20
CA GLN A 64 -6.65 0.74 -24.92
C GLN A 64 -7.85 1.14 -25.78
#